data_AF-A0AA42UIP3-F1
#
_entry.id   AF-A0AA42UIP3-F1
#
_cell.length_a   1.000
_cell.length_b   1.000
_cell.length_c   1.000
_cell.angle_alpha   90.00
_cell.angle_beta   90.00
_cell.angle_gamma   90.00
#
_symmetry.space_group_name_H-M   'P 1'
#
loop_
_entity.id
_entity.type
_entity.pdbx_description
1 polymer ?
#
loop_
_entity_poly.entity_id
_entity_poly.type
_entity_poly.pdbx_seq_one_letter_code
_entity_poly.pdbx_strand_id
1 'polypeptide(L)'
;MYIKIVLLFLFIISCSNIDRLNYPSNINEIKEVILERPDSNSNGKFSEIKQLNDNQIKQLLVILNKAKQIDSKNFDEDFQIIFSTESGTKRIMVRGNKIKNFDSNKVYQIPNVDYLNNF
;
A
#
# COMPACT_ATOMS: atom_id res chain seq x y z
N MET A 1 34.87 -14.49 38.92
CA MET A 1 33.86 -15.23 38.14
C MET A 1 32.62 -14.35 37.94
N TYR A 2 32.68 -13.37 37.03
CA TYR A 2 31.53 -12.49 36.71
C TYR A 2 31.64 -12.02 35.25
N ILE A 3 31.58 -12.96 34.30
CA ILE A 3 31.43 -12.64 32.87
C ILE A 3 30.28 -13.50 32.36
N LYS A 4 29.04 -13.21 32.78
CA LYS A 4 27.84 -13.89 32.27
C LYS A 4 26.58 -13.01 32.19
N ILE A 5 26.70 -11.68 32.19
CA ILE A 5 25.51 -10.80 32.18
C ILE A 5 25.42 -9.89 30.95
N VAL A 6 26.45 -9.81 30.10
CA VAL A 6 26.45 -8.86 28.97
C VAL A 6 25.75 -9.40 27.72
N LEU A 7 25.49 -10.72 27.60
CA LEU A 7 24.90 -11.29 26.38
C LEU A 7 23.38 -11.15 26.26
N LEU A 8 22.64 -10.78 27.33
CA LEU A 8 21.17 -10.74 27.29
C LEU A 8 20.62 -9.48 26.61
N PHE A 9 21.40 -8.40 26.51
CA PHE A 9 20.95 -7.14 25.91
C PHE A 9 21.01 -7.10 24.38
N LEU A 10 21.64 -8.07 23.72
CA LEU A 10 21.75 -8.13 22.25
C LEU A 10 20.57 -8.81 21.56
N PHE A 11 19.63 -9.42 22.31
CA PHE A 11 18.49 -10.14 21.73
C PHE A 11 17.25 -9.28 21.44
N ILE A 12 17.24 -7.98 21.81
CA ILE A 12 16.04 -7.13 21.69
C ILE A 12 16.02 -6.28 20.39
N ILE A 13 17.06 -6.33 19.56
CA ILE A 13 17.11 -5.56 18.30
C ILE A 13 16.43 -6.30 17.13
N SER A 14 15.97 -7.53 17.35
CA SER A 14 15.37 -8.37 16.30
C SER A 14 13.85 -8.47 16.45
N CYS A 15 13.12 -7.38 16.21
CA CYS A 15 11.75 -7.41 15.66
C CYS A 15 11.22 -5.99 15.40
N SER A 16 11.74 -5.30 14.38
CA SER A 16 11.09 -4.10 13.86
C SER A 16 11.07 -4.06 12.34
N ASN A 17 10.84 -5.20 11.69
CA ASN A 17 10.08 -5.16 10.45
C ASN A 17 8.62 -4.93 10.83
N ILE A 18 8.33 -3.70 11.22
CA ILE A 18 6.95 -3.21 11.12
C ILE A 18 6.71 -3.24 9.61
N ASP A 19 6.12 -4.31 9.05
CA ASP A 19 5.68 -4.27 7.65
C ASP A 19 4.59 -3.19 7.59
N ARG A 20 5.02 -1.96 7.40
CA ARG A 20 4.17 -0.80 7.16
C ARG A 20 3.68 -0.88 5.73
N LEU A 21 2.61 -0.15 5.45
CA LEU A 21 2.17 0.05 4.09
C LEU A 21 3.34 0.62 3.26
N ASN A 22 3.78 -0.12 2.25
CA ASN A 22 4.92 0.22 1.40
C ASN A 22 4.45 0.96 0.15
N TYR A 23 4.75 2.25 0.06
CA TYR A 23 4.40 3.09 -1.10
C TYR A 23 5.43 4.22 -1.22
N PRO A 24 5.63 4.77 -2.44
CA PRO A 24 6.50 5.93 -2.61
C PRO A 24 5.86 7.14 -1.95
N SER A 25 6.49 7.66 -0.90
CA SER A 25 5.98 8.81 -0.14
C SER A 25 6.45 10.16 -0.69
N ASN A 26 7.54 10.17 -1.48
CA ASN A 26 8.05 11.35 -2.14
C ASN A 26 7.42 11.51 -3.52
N ILE A 27 6.64 12.57 -3.72
CA ILE A 27 5.94 12.82 -4.99
C ILE A 27 6.90 12.99 -6.17
N ASN A 28 8.11 13.49 -5.93
CA ASN A 28 9.10 13.71 -6.99
C ASN A 28 9.66 12.39 -7.57
N GLU A 29 9.49 11.28 -6.85
CA GLU A 29 9.90 9.94 -7.31
C GLU A 29 8.79 9.24 -8.12
N ILE A 30 7.58 9.81 -8.14
CA ILE A 30 6.40 9.23 -8.78
C ILE A 30 6.27 9.81 -10.18
N LYS A 31 6.38 8.96 -11.19
CA LYS A 31 6.19 9.34 -12.60
C LYS A 31 4.71 9.36 -12.98
N GLU A 32 3.97 8.38 -12.49
CA GLU A 32 2.54 8.21 -12.77
C GLU A 32 1.89 7.36 -11.69
N VAL A 33 0.58 7.55 -11.53
CA VAL A 33 -0.27 6.68 -10.71
C VAL A 33 -1.52 6.33 -11.51
N ILE A 34 -1.73 5.03 -11.72
CA ILE A 34 -2.91 4.51 -12.42
C ILE A 34 -3.73 3.60 -11.50
N LEU A 35 -5.04 3.60 -11.70
CA LEU A 35 -5.98 2.67 -11.08
C LEU A 35 -6.33 1.60 -12.11
N GLU A 36 -6.21 0.33 -11.74
CA GLU A 36 -6.54 -0.79 -12.62
C GLU A 36 -7.49 -1.78 -11.94
N ARG A 37 -8.41 -2.37 -12.70
CA ARG A 37 -9.33 -3.42 -12.21
C ARG A 37 -9.17 -4.69 -13.03
N PRO A 38 -9.38 -5.88 -12.45
CA PRO A 38 -9.51 -7.12 -13.22
C PRO A 38 -10.62 -6.99 -14.28
N ASP A 39 -10.28 -7.21 -15.54
CA ASP A 39 -11.21 -7.19 -16.65
C ASP A 39 -11.64 -8.61 -17.01
N SER A 40 -12.91 -8.91 -16.75
CA SER A 40 -13.53 -10.21 -17.02
C SER A 40 -13.53 -10.58 -18.49
N ASN A 41 -13.47 -9.61 -19.40
CA ASN A 41 -13.49 -9.83 -20.85
C ASN A 41 -12.09 -10.09 -21.42
N SER A 42 -11.04 -9.89 -20.61
CA SER A 42 -9.63 -9.97 -21.05
C SER A 42 -8.91 -11.25 -20.60
N ASN A 43 -9.67 -12.27 -20.15
CA ASN A 43 -9.15 -13.49 -19.50
C ASN A 43 -8.35 -13.18 -18.20
N GLY A 44 -8.80 -12.20 -17.42
CA GLY A 44 -8.19 -11.87 -16.13
C GLY A 44 -6.98 -10.93 -16.22
N LYS A 45 -6.79 -10.21 -17.34
CA LYS A 45 -5.86 -9.08 -17.37
C LYS A 45 -6.46 -7.90 -16.63
N PHE A 46 -5.59 -7.01 -16.17
CA PHE A 46 -5.99 -5.75 -15.58
C PHE A 46 -6.20 -4.71 -16.68
N SER A 47 -7.26 -3.91 -16.54
CA SER A 47 -7.55 -2.78 -17.44
C SER A 47 -7.51 -1.48 -16.64
N GLU A 48 -6.94 -0.45 -17.25
CA GLU A 48 -6.89 0.89 -16.65
C GLU A 48 -8.31 1.45 -16.47
N ILE A 49 -8.60 1.88 -15.26
CA ILE A 49 -9.83 2.59 -14.90
C ILE A 49 -9.61 4.10 -15.01
N LYS A 50 -8.44 4.57 -14.51
CA LYS A 50 -8.16 5.99 -14.34
C LYS A 50 -6.69 6.26 -14.06
N GLN A 51 -6.10 7.20 -14.80
CA GLN A 51 -4.86 7.85 -14.41
C GLN A 51 -5.12 9.04 -13.46
N LEU A 52 -4.38 9.12 -12.36
CA LEU A 52 -4.50 10.21 -11.39
C LEU A 52 -3.66 11.42 -11.81
N ASN A 53 -4.22 12.62 -11.61
CA ASN A 53 -3.45 13.86 -11.76
C ASN A 53 -2.66 14.22 -10.49
N ASP A 54 -1.73 15.18 -10.59
CA ASP A 54 -0.86 15.60 -9.48
C ASP A 54 -1.60 15.95 -8.18
N ASN A 55 -2.75 16.60 -8.27
CA ASN A 55 -3.53 16.96 -7.09
C ASN A 55 -4.13 15.71 -6.42
N GLN A 56 -4.66 14.78 -7.22
CA GLN A 56 -5.15 13.49 -6.73
C GLN A 56 -4.03 12.63 -6.15
N ILE A 57 -2.82 12.66 -6.74
CA ILE A 57 -1.64 11.98 -6.20
C ILE A 57 -1.28 12.56 -4.84
N LYS A 58 -1.20 13.90 -4.69
CA LYS A 58 -0.93 14.56 -3.39
C LYS A 58 -1.96 14.15 -2.34
N GLN A 59 -3.24 14.18 -2.68
CA GLN A 59 -4.32 13.75 -1.78
C GLN A 59 -4.14 12.27 -1.40
N LEU A 60 -3.87 11.41 -2.37
CA LEU A 60 -3.65 9.98 -2.14
C LEU A 60 -2.51 9.75 -1.15
N LEU A 61 -1.35 10.41 -1.32
CA LEU A 61 -0.23 10.28 -0.39
C LEU A 61 -0.61 10.69 1.04
N VAL A 62 -1.38 11.76 1.21
CA VAL A 62 -1.90 12.19 2.53
C VAL A 62 -2.84 11.14 3.12
N ILE A 63 -3.67 10.51 2.30
CA ILE A 63 -4.61 9.46 2.71
C ILE A 63 -3.85 8.19 3.14
N LEU A 64 -2.90 7.73 2.34
CA LEU A 64 -2.07 6.55 2.64
C LEU A 64 -1.25 6.75 3.92
N ASN A 65 -0.77 7.97 4.18
CA ASN A 65 -0.06 8.28 5.42
C ASN A 65 -0.95 8.23 6.67
N LYS A 66 -2.27 8.36 6.51
CA LYS A 66 -3.26 8.24 7.60
C LYS A 66 -3.77 6.81 7.77
N ALA A 67 -3.32 5.86 6.95
CA ALA A 67 -3.80 4.49 6.96
C ALA A 67 -3.47 3.82 8.30
N LYS A 68 -4.48 3.19 8.93
CA LYS A 68 -4.32 2.47 10.19
C LYS A 68 -4.44 0.98 9.96
N GLN A 69 -3.50 0.20 10.48
CA GLN A 69 -3.58 -1.26 10.39
C GLN A 69 -4.84 -1.75 11.11
N ILE A 70 -5.53 -2.71 10.51
CA ILE A 70 -6.73 -3.36 11.06
C ILE A 70 -6.59 -4.88 10.96
N ASP A 71 -7.28 -5.59 11.84
CA ASP A 71 -7.40 -7.05 11.74
C ASP A 71 -8.49 -7.40 10.71
N SER A 72 -8.10 -7.87 9.54
CA SER A 72 -9.02 -8.31 8.49
C SER A 72 -8.48 -9.58 7.84
N LYS A 73 -9.26 -10.67 7.91
CA LYS A 73 -8.87 -11.98 7.38
C LYS A 73 -9.15 -12.13 5.88
N ASN A 74 -10.14 -11.40 5.36
CA ASN A 74 -10.56 -11.47 3.96
C ASN A 74 -10.28 -10.13 3.28
N PHE A 75 -9.61 -10.20 2.12
CA PHE A 75 -9.35 -9.07 1.23
C PHE A 75 -9.58 -9.56 -0.19
N ASP A 76 -10.63 -9.08 -0.81
CA ASP A 76 -11.03 -9.38 -2.19
C ASP A 76 -10.93 -8.04 -2.90
N GLU A 77 -10.05 -7.95 -3.88
CA GLU A 77 -9.66 -6.67 -4.45
C GLU A 77 -10.72 -6.14 -5.42
N ASP A 78 -11.09 -4.88 -5.26
CA ASP A 78 -11.99 -4.19 -6.20
C ASP A 78 -11.19 -3.59 -7.38
N PHE A 79 -9.99 -3.11 -7.08
CA PHE A 79 -9.02 -2.53 -8.00
C PHE A 79 -7.65 -2.42 -7.31
N GLN A 80 -6.62 -2.05 -8.08
CA GLN A 80 -5.28 -1.78 -7.58
C GLN A 80 -4.81 -0.37 -7.97
N ILE A 81 -4.06 0.25 -7.08
CA ILE A 81 -3.30 1.47 -7.33
C ILE A 81 -1.88 1.06 -7.71
N ILE A 82 -1.44 1.51 -8.88
CA ILE A 82 -0.12 1.26 -9.43
C ILE A 82 0.67 2.56 -9.41
N PHE A 83 1.76 2.59 -8.64
CA PHE A 83 2.74 3.67 -8.68
C PHE A 83 3.90 3.26 -9.58
N SER A 84 4.16 4.01 -10.64
CA SER A 84 5.40 3.87 -11.41
C SER A 84 6.41 4.89 -10.92
N THR A 85 7.59 4.42 -10.51
CA THR A 85 8.71 5.24 -10.04
C THR A 85 9.95 4.99 -10.90
N GLU A 86 11.01 5.76 -10.69
CA GLU A 86 12.33 5.45 -11.27
C GLU A 86 12.87 4.09 -10.85
N SER A 87 12.55 3.66 -9.62
CA SER A 87 13.01 2.39 -9.04
C SER A 87 12.13 1.17 -9.40
N GLY A 88 11.09 1.39 -10.19
CA GLY A 88 10.11 0.37 -10.59
C GLY A 88 8.71 0.62 -10.05
N THR A 89 7.89 -0.43 -10.06
CA THR A 89 6.46 -0.33 -9.77
C THR A 89 6.13 -0.77 -8.35
N LYS A 90 5.24 -0.04 -7.67
CA LYS A 90 4.65 -0.42 -6.39
C LYS A 90 3.13 -0.57 -6.54
N ARG A 91 2.57 -1.62 -5.93
CA ARG A 91 1.15 -1.94 -6.02
C ARG A 91 0.48 -1.93 -4.65
N ILE A 92 -0.67 -1.28 -4.58
CA ILE A 92 -1.57 -1.31 -3.43
C ILE A 92 -2.91 -1.84 -3.91
N MET A 93 -3.36 -2.97 -3.37
CA MET A 93 -4.71 -3.47 -3.61
C MET A 93 -5.70 -2.67 -2.78
N VAL A 94 -6.89 -2.43 -3.33
CA VAL A 94 -7.96 -1.65 -2.69
C VAL A 94 -9.25 -2.46 -2.64
N ARG A 95 -9.94 -2.38 -1.50
CA ARG A 95 -11.28 -2.93 -1.28
C ARG A 95 -12.11 -1.95 -0.48
N GLY A 96 -13.00 -1.20 -1.12
CA GLY A 96 -13.67 -0.04 -0.52
C GLY A 96 -12.68 0.90 0.17
N ASN A 97 -12.82 1.10 1.48
CA ASN A 97 -11.90 1.93 2.28
C ASN A 97 -10.74 1.16 2.93
N LYS A 98 -10.48 -0.07 2.48
CA LYS A 98 -9.38 -0.91 2.96
C LYS A 98 -8.33 -1.05 1.88
N ILE A 99 -7.07 -1.12 2.29
CA ILE A 99 -5.92 -1.26 1.39
C ILE A 99 -4.89 -2.25 1.94
N LYS A 100 -4.11 -2.86 1.06
CA LYS A 100 -2.93 -3.65 1.45
C LYS A 100 -1.88 -3.64 0.33
N ASN A 101 -0.63 -3.93 0.66
CA ASN A 101 0.39 -4.21 -0.35
C ASN A 101 0.12 -5.55 -1.03
N PHE A 102 0.59 -5.68 -2.28
CA PHE A 102 0.41 -6.90 -3.08
C PHE A 102 0.89 -8.17 -2.35
N ASP A 103 2.10 -8.13 -1.81
CA ASP A 103 2.73 -9.27 -1.13
C ASP A 103 2.49 -9.33 0.39
N SER A 104 1.52 -8.56 0.92
CA SER A 104 1.28 -8.46 2.37
C SER A 104 -0.09 -8.99 2.78
N ASN A 105 -0.13 -9.64 3.94
CA ASN A 105 -1.37 -10.02 4.63
C ASN A 105 -1.90 -8.93 5.56
N LYS A 106 -1.14 -7.84 5.78
CA LYS A 106 -1.59 -6.75 6.64
C LYS A 106 -2.53 -5.83 5.88
N VAL A 107 -3.70 -5.59 6.46
CA VAL A 107 -4.73 -4.73 5.92
C VAL A 107 -4.74 -3.42 6.68
N TYR A 108 -4.94 -2.33 5.95
CA TYR A 108 -5.05 -0.98 6.49
C TYR A 108 -6.39 -0.39 6.11
N GLN A 109 -6.92 0.46 6.98
CA GLN A 109 -8.10 1.26 6.72
C GLN A 109 -7.68 2.70 6.42
N ILE A 110 -8.26 3.26 5.37
CA ILE A 110 -8.14 4.67 4.99
C ILE A 110 -9.48 5.39 5.18
N PRO A 111 -9.48 6.73 5.30
CA PRO A 111 -10.71 7.52 5.17
C PRO A 111 -11.42 7.23 3.84
N ASN A 112 -12.73 7.48 3.77
CA ASN A 112 -13.46 7.41 2.51
C ASN A 112 -13.05 8.57 1.60
N VAL A 113 -12.86 8.29 0.31
CA VAL A 113 -12.37 9.25 -0.67
C VAL A 113 -13.16 9.09 -1.96
N ASP A 114 -13.83 10.15 -2.41
CA ASP A 114 -14.80 10.06 -3.52
C ASP A 114 -14.16 9.57 -4.82
N TYR A 115 -12.96 10.05 -5.15
CA TYR A 115 -12.29 9.65 -6.40
C TYR A 115 -11.73 8.23 -6.38
N LEU A 116 -11.72 7.55 -5.23
CA LEU A 116 -11.39 6.13 -5.07
C LEU A 116 -12.64 5.23 -4.95
N ASN A 117 -13.84 5.81 -4.97
CA ASN A 117 -15.11 5.07 -4.83
C ASN A 117 -16.03 5.26 -6.04
N ASN A 118 -15.90 6.36 -6.78
CA ASN A 118 -16.73 6.69 -7.93
C ASN A 118 -15.89 6.73 -9.21
N PHE A 119 -16.03 5.70 -10.04
CA PHE A 119 -15.39 5.55 -11.35
C PHE A 119 -16.42 5.14 -12.39
#